data_AF-A0A9D6PP14-F1
#
_entry.id   AF-A0A9D6PP14-F1
#
_cell.length_a   1.000
_cell.length_b   1.000
_cell.length_c   1.000
_cell.angle_alpha   90.00
_cell.angle_beta   90.00
_cell.angle_gamma   90.00
#
_symmetry.space_group_name_H-M   'P 1'
#
loop_
_entity.id
_entity.type
_entity.pdbx_description
1 polymer ?
#
loop_
_entity_poly.entity_id
_entity_poly.type
_entity_poly.pdbx_seq_one_letter_code
_entity_poly.pdbx_strand_id
1 'polypeptide(L)'
;MDEKVNDVLLAFVDFLYAVVFGLIVAKIFDDTLLPEIHAAVKVKSLLLVLAVFYFLMWDWLHGRLLTLRNPFPSYRRFFIEVVIACCGYGAAARALEGRVSFLLYVAMILFLGAIWASLTSNEYPESKDRRELTVIVELQVLMAVIVVAFWIGSERQSGPIVGLMTTLRLIVLGWGAVFLYELFIRRQRGILAGPGVPFISFRQLEQIRHRLLLFWTRVRR
;
A
#
# COMPACT_ATOMS: atom_id res chain seq x y z
N MET A 1 13.05 24.08 7.44
CA MET A 1 12.26 24.25 6.21
C MET A 1 10.96 24.88 6.62
N ASP A 2 10.56 25.97 5.98
CA ASP A 2 9.41 26.77 6.43
C ASP A 2 8.10 25.98 6.29
N GLU A 3 7.17 26.22 7.22
CA GLU A 3 5.84 25.57 7.25
C GLU A 3 5.11 25.71 5.91
N LYS A 4 5.13 26.91 5.33
CA LYS A 4 4.55 27.18 4.00
C LYS A 4 5.14 26.29 2.89
N VAL A 5 6.44 25.98 2.97
CA VAL A 5 7.08 25.11 1.97
C VAL A 5 6.65 23.67 2.19
N ASN A 6 6.55 23.21 3.44
CA ASN A 6 6.02 21.88 3.77
C ASN A 6 4.59 21.68 3.24
N ASP A 7 3.72 22.67 3.43
CA ASP A 7 2.34 22.62 2.94
C ASP A 7 2.27 22.52 1.41
N VAL A 8 3.09 23.30 0.71
CA VAL A 8 3.19 23.25 -0.76
C VAL A 8 3.68 21.88 -1.23
N LEU A 9 4.69 21.30 -0.58
CA LEU A 9 5.20 19.99 -0.94
C LEU A 9 4.18 18.88 -0.71
N LEU A 10 3.48 18.91 0.42
CA LEU A 10 2.44 17.94 0.73
C LEU A 10 1.26 18.07 -0.24
N ALA A 11 0.82 19.30 -0.55
CA ALA A 11 -0.22 19.57 -1.53
C ALA A 11 0.18 19.09 -2.94
N PHE A 12 1.45 19.20 -3.31
CA PHE A 12 1.96 18.68 -4.57
C PHE A 12 1.88 17.15 -4.64
N VAL A 13 2.25 16.43 -3.57
CA VAL A 13 2.08 14.97 -3.49
C VAL A 13 0.60 14.59 -3.56
N ASP A 14 -0.26 15.27 -2.81
CA ASP A 14 -1.72 15.07 -2.86
C ASP A 14 -2.27 15.26 -4.29
N PHE A 15 -1.80 16.29 -5.00
CA PHE A 15 -2.14 16.52 -6.40
C PHE A 15 -1.70 15.36 -7.31
N LEU A 16 -0.47 14.85 -7.15
CA LEU A 16 0.01 13.73 -7.94
C LEU A 16 -0.86 12.48 -7.74
N TYR A 17 -1.17 12.10 -6.50
CA TYR A 17 -2.05 10.97 -6.24
C TYR A 17 -3.46 11.20 -6.79
N ALA A 18 -4.00 12.42 -6.69
CA ALA A 18 -5.29 12.76 -7.29
C ALA A 18 -5.28 12.56 -8.82
N VAL A 19 -4.21 12.96 -9.51
CA VAL A 19 -4.03 12.71 -10.95
C VAL A 19 -3.96 11.20 -11.23
N VAL A 20 -3.19 10.44 -10.46
CA VAL A 20 -3.10 8.97 -10.61
C VAL A 20 -4.47 8.32 -10.44
N PHE A 21 -5.22 8.70 -9.39
CA PHE A 21 -6.57 8.18 -9.15
C PHE A 21 -7.56 8.57 -10.25
N GLY A 22 -7.53 9.83 -10.71
CA GLY A 22 -8.37 10.28 -11.82
C GLY A 22 -8.11 9.49 -13.11
N LEU A 23 -6.84 9.25 -13.44
CA LEU A 23 -6.44 8.46 -14.60
C LEU A 23 -6.86 6.99 -14.48
N ILE A 24 -6.76 6.41 -13.28
CA ILE A 24 -7.26 5.05 -13.02
C ILE A 24 -8.76 4.98 -13.29
N VAL A 25 -9.55 5.89 -12.72
CA VAL A 25 -11.00 5.91 -12.88
C VAL A 25 -11.39 6.08 -14.35
N ALA A 26 -10.75 7.01 -15.05
CA ALA A 26 -10.98 7.24 -16.48
C ALA A 26 -10.71 5.97 -17.30
N LYS A 27 -9.54 5.35 -17.13
CA LYS A 27 -9.17 4.13 -17.87
C LYS A 27 -10.04 2.92 -17.51
N ILE A 28 -10.46 2.76 -16.25
CA ILE A 28 -11.43 1.71 -15.90
C ILE A 28 -12.72 1.91 -16.70
N PHE A 29 -13.19 3.15 -16.79
CA PHE A 29 -14.42 3.46 -17.52
C PHE A 29 -14.27 3.12 -19.00
N ASP A 30 -13.22 3.62 -19.64
CA ASP A 30 -12.98 3.50 -21.08
C ASP A 30 -12.61 2.07 -21.51
N ASP A 31 -11.71 1.41 -20.77
CA ASP A 31 -11.13 0.13 -21.19
C ASP A 31 -11.87 -1.09 -20.62
N THR A 32 -12.61 -0.91 -19.52
CA THR A 32 -13.26 -2.03 -18.82
C THR A 32 -14.78 -1.91 -18.77
N LEU A 33 -15.35 -0.75 -18.45
CA LEU A 33 -16.80 -0.63 -18.23
C LEU A 33 -17.60 -0.43 -19.51
N LEU A 34 -17.16 0.49 -20.38
CA LEU A 34 -17.84 0.78 -21.66
C LEU A 34 -17.79 -0.38 -22.68
N PRO A 35 -16.68 -1.13 -22.84
CA PRO A 35 -16.61 -2.15 -23.87
C PRO A 35 -17.53 -3.35 -23.60
N GLU A 36 -18.10 -3.90 -24.66
CA GLU A 36 -18.85 -5.17 -24.64
C GLU A 36 -17.90 -6.38 -24.64
N ILE A 37 -17.19 -6.54 -23.53
CA ILE A 37 -16.33 -7.69 -23.28
C ILE A 37 -17.04 -8.75 -22.45
N HIS A 38 -16.56 -9.99 -22.52
CA HIS A 38 -17.09 -11.09 -21.72
C HIS A 38 -17.06 -10.74 -20.22
N ALA A 39 -18.21 -10.90 -19.55
CA ALA A 39 -18.39 -10.60 -18.13
C ALA A 39 -17.26 -11.13 -17.20
N ALA A 40 -16.75 -12.34 -17.43
CA ALA A 40 -15.67 -12.90 -16.61
C ALA A 40 -14.36 -12.10 -16.71
N VAL A 41 -14.03 -11.60 -17.91
CA VAL A 41 -12.86 -10.73 -18.13
C VAL A 41 -13.08 -9.38 -17.47
N LYS A 42 -14.29 -8.82 -17.58
CA LYS A 42 -14.70 -7.57 -16.95
C LYS A 42 -14.55 -7.62 -15.43
N VAL A 43 -15.11 -8.66 -14.79
CA VAL A 43 -15.02 -8.87 -13.33
C VAL A 43 -13.56 -9.02 -12.89
N LYS A 44 -12.76 -9.82 -13.60
CA LYS A 44 -11.33 -9.99 -13.29
C LYS A 44 -10.58 -8.66 -13.33
N SER A 45 -10.72 -7.90 -14.40
CA SER A 45 -10.04 -6.61 -14.57
C SER A 45 -10.47 -5.61 -13.51
N LEU A 46 -11.78 -5.53 -13.22
CA LEU A 46 -12.29 -4.66 -12.15
C LEU A 46 -11.72 -5.04 -10.78
N LEU A 47 -11.71 -6.33 -10.42
CA LEU A 47 -11.16 -6.80 -9.15
C LEU A 47 -9.68 -6.45 -9.02
N LEU A 48 -8.89 -6.65 -10.07
CA LEU A 48 -7.46 -6.35 -10.07
C LEU A 48 -7.20 -4.85 -9.91
N VAL A 49 -7.89 -4.01 -10.68
CA VAL A 49 -7.66 -2.57 -10.64
C VAL A 49 -8.19 -1.98 -9.33
N LEU A 50 -9.32 -2.44 -8.81
CA LEU A 50 -9.82 -2.04 -7.49
C LEU A 50 -8.85 -2.45 -6.37
N ALA A 51 -8.20 -3.61 -6.47
CA ALA A 51 -7.18 -4.02 -5.51
C ALA A 51 -5.96 -3.10 -5.54
N VAL A 52 -5.47 -2.74 -6.74
CA VAL A 52 -4.36 -1.78 -6.88
C VAL A 52 -4.76 -0.39 -6.41
N PHE A 53 -5.95 0.09 -6.77
CA PHE A 53 -6.50 1.36 -6.30
C PHE A 53 -6.56 1.41 -4.78
N TYR A 54 -7.09 0.36 -4.16
CA TYR A 54 -7.17 0.23 -2.70
C TYR A 54 -5.79 0.29 -2.04
N PHE A 55 -4.80 -0.42 -2.60
CA PHE A 55 -3.42 -0.38 -2.13
C PHE A 55 -2.82 1.03 -2.21
N LEU A 56 -2.96 1.71 -3.35
CA LEU A 56 -2.44 3.06 -3.54
C LEU A 56 -3.15 4.09 -2.65
N MET A 57 -4.46 3.95 -2.43
CA MET A 57 -5.21 4.79 -1.50
C MET A 57 -4.73 4.61 -0.07
N TRP A 58 -4.44 3.37 0.33
CA TRP A 58 -3.89 3.08 1.66
C TRP A 58 -2.48 3.69 1.81
N ASP A 59 -1.61 3.49 0.81
CA ASP A 59 -0.25 4.04 0.78
C ASP A 59 -0.25 5.57 0.88
N TRP A 60 -1.03 6.24 0.04
CA TRP A 60 -1.21 7.69 0.07
C TRP A 60 -1.71 8.19 1.43
N LEU A 61 -2.84 7.67 1.91
CA LEU A 61 -3.46 8.16 3.14
C LEU A 61 -2.52 7.97 4.34
N HIS A 62 -1.82 6.84 4.38
CA HIS A 62 -0.96 6.52 5.50
C HIS A 62 0.34 7.33 5.45
N GLY A 63 0.98 7.45 4.29
CA GLY A 63 2.13 8.34 4.07
C GLY A 63 1.78 9.77 4.44
N ARG A 64 0.65 10.28 3.92
CA ARG A 64 0.15 11.63 4.21
C ARG A 64 0.00 11.90 5.71
N LEU A 65 -0.61 10.99 6.47
CA LEU A 65 -0.81 11.15 7.91
C LEU A 65 0.52 11.18 8.69
N LEU A 66 1.49 10.35 8.27
CA LEU A 66 2.82 10.34 8.87
C LEU A 66 3.61 11.59 8.52
N THR A 67 3.49 12.10 7.29
CA THR A 67 4.12 13.36 6.85
C THR A 67 3.56 14.57 7.59
N LEU A 68 2.25 14.63 7.86
CA LEU A 68 1.67 15.68 8.69
C LEU A 68 2.26 15.73 10.11
N ARG A 69 2.55 14.56 10.70
CA ARG A 69 3.14 14.45 12.05
C ARG A 69 4.65 14.62 12.05
N ASN A 70 5.30 14.28 10.93
CA ASN A 70 6.74 14.33 10.73
C ASN A 70 7.04 15.07 9.41
N PRO A 71 6.89 16.42 9.39
CA PRO A 71 7.00 17.25 8.18
C PRO A 71 8.34 17.07 7.49
N PHE A 72 8.51 17.51 6.25
CA PHE A 72 9.78 17.38 5.55
C PHE A 72 10.85 18.31 6.14
N PRO A 73 11.98 17.77 6.64
CA PRO A 73 13.12 18.60 7.01
C PRO A 73 13.95 18.97 5.77
N SER A 74 13.85 18.16 4.71
CA SER A 74 14.53 18.31 3.42
C SER A 74 13.71 17.69 2.29
N TYR A 75 14.07 18.00 1.04
CA TYR A 75 13.39 17.46 -0.15
C TYR A 75 13.58 15.96 -0.37
N ARG A 76 14.46 15.27 0.37
CA ARG A 76 14.78 13.85 0.14
C ARG A 76 13.55 12.96 0.23
N ARG A 77 12.80 13.05 1.33
CA ARG A 77 11.57 12.27 1.55
C ARG A 77 10.46 12.68 0.59
N PHE A 78 10.34 13.98 0.29
CA PHE A 78 9.44 14.49 -0.72
C PHE A 78 9.67 13.83 -2.09
N PHE A 79 10.92 13.78 -2.57
CA PHE A 79 11.24 13.11 -3.84
C PHE A 79 10.92 11.62 -3.82
N ILE A 80 11.11 10.93 -2.68
CA ILE A 80 10.71 9.53 -2.55
C ILE A 80 9.19 9.38 -2.73
N GLU A 81 8.37 10.23 -2.10
CA GLU A 81 6.90 10.22 -2.28
C GLU A 81 6.50 10.50 -3.74
N VAL A 82 7.17 11.43 -4.42
CA VAL A 82 6.94 11.69 -5.85
C VAL A 82 7.25 10.46 -6.70
N VAL A 83 8.36 9.76 -6.43
CA VAL A 83 8.72 8.53 -7.16
C VAL A 83 7.71 7.41 -6.85
N ILE A 84 7.25 7.29 -5.60
CA ILE A 84 6.20 6.35 -5.21
C ILE A 84 4.91 6.62 -5.99
N ALA A 85 4.47 7.89 -6.10
CA ALA A 85 3.28 8.24 -6.87
C ALA A 85 3.42 7.88 -8.36
N CYS A 86 4.59 8.12 -8.96
CA CYS A 86 4.91 7.69 -10.34
C CYS A 86 4.88 6.16 -10.49
N CYS A 87 5.43 5.42 -9.52
CA CYS A 87 5.31 3.96 -9.49
C CYS A 87 3.84 3.53 -9.35
N GLY A 88 3.02 4.29 -8.61
CA GLY A 88 1.58 4.06 -8.49
C GLY A 88 0.85 4.13 -9.83
N TYR A 89 1.18 5.13 -10.65
CA TYR A 89 0.71 5.19 -12.04
C TYR A 89 1.14 3.96 -12.86
N GLY A 90 2.41 3.57 -12.75
CA GLY A 90 2.93 2.39 -13.43
C GLY A 90 2.23 1.09 -13.03
N ALA A 91 1.99 0.90 -11.72
CA ALA A 91 1.24 -0.23 -11.18
C ALA A 91 -0.18 -0.27 -11.76
N ALA A 92 -0.89 0.86 -11.71
CA ALA A 92 -2.23 0.99 -12.25
C ALA A 92 -2.30 0.69 -13.75
N ALA A 93 -1.40 1.28 -14.55
CA ALA A 93 -1.38 1.10 -15.99
C ALA A 93 -1.16 -0.36 -16.37
N ARG A 94 -0.21 -1.05 -15.73
CA ARG A 94 0.03 -2.48 -15.98
C ARG A 94 -1.10 -3.37 -15.49
N ALA A 95 -1.76 -3.01 -14.39
CA ALA A 95 -2.92 -3.74 -13.88
C ALA A 95 -4.12 -3.64 -14.83
N LEU A 96 -4.36 -2.47 -15.44
CA LEU A 96 -5.38 -2.27 -16.47
C LEU A 96 -5.10 -3.11 -17.73
N GLU A 97 -3.84 -3.23 -18.13
CA GLU A 97 -3.39 -4.15 -19.19
C GLU A 97 -3.47 -5.63 -18.76
N GLY A 98 -3.82 -5.92 -17.51
CA GLY A 98 -3.83 -7.27 -16.94
C GLY A 98 -2.45 -7.90 -16.87
N ARG A 99 -1.36 -7.12 -16.87
CA ARG A 99 0.03 -7.61 -16.90
C ARG A 99 0.60 -7.79 -15.50
N VAL A 100 1.15 -8.97 -15.20
CA VAL A 100 1.75 -9.31 -13.90
C VAL A 100 2.88 -8.34 -13.51
N SER A 101 3.53 -7.68 -14.47
CA SER A 101 4.58 -6.67 -14.24
C SER A 101 4.12 -5.48 -13.38
N PHE A 102 2.81 -5.28 -13.16
CA PHE A 102 2.32 -4.33 -12.17
C PHE A 102 2.92 -4.57 -10.77
N LEU A 103 3.22 -5.84 -10.43
CA LEU A 103 3.81 -6.22 -9.14
C LEU A 103 5.23 -5.67 -8.94
N LEU A 104 5.98 -5.45 -10.03
CA LEU A 104 7.29 -4.80 -9.94
C LEU A 104 7.15 -3.38 -9.37
N TYR A 105 6.15 -2.63 -9.84
CA TYR A 105 5.86 -1.29 -9.32
C TYR A 105 5.39 -1.33 -7.87
N VAL A 106 4.54 -2.30 -7.51
CA VAL A 106 4.12 -2.52 -6.11
C VAL A 106 5.34 -2.82 -5.22
N ALA A 107 6.26 -3.66 -5.66
CA ALA A 107 7.49 -3.96 -4.92
C ALA A 107 8.38 -2.71 -4.77
N MET A 108 8.49 -1.88 -5.81
CA MET A 108 9.21 -0.61 -5.74
C MET A 108 8.57 0.35 -4.75
N ILE A 109 7.23 0.49 -4.75
CA ILE A 109 6.50 1.32 -3.77
C ILE A 109 6.81 0.87 -2.35
N LEU A 110 6.72 -0.44 -2.07
CA LEU A 110 7.02 -1.00 -0.75
C LEU A 110 8.47 -0.77 -0.33
N PHE A 111 9.43 -0.97 -1.23
CA PHE A 111 10.84 -0.74 -0.93
C PHE A 111 11.14 0.75 -0.66
N LEU A 112 10.58 1.64 -1.47
CA LEU A 112 10.72 3.08 -1.31
C LEU A 112 10.02 3.58 -0.04
N GLY A 113 8.86 3.03 0.30
CA GLY A 113 8.17 3.33 1.56
C GLY A 113 8.99 2.90 2.79
N ALA A 114 9.70 1.77 2.72
CA ALA A 114 10.61 1.35 3.77
C ALA A 114 11.79 2.31 3.91
N ILE A 115 12.37 2.76 2.79
CA ILE A 115 13.42 3.79 2.81
C ILE A 115 12.87 5.09 3.42
N TRP A 116 11.69 5.52 2.98
CA TRP A 116 11.04 6.72 3.50
C TRP A 116 10.82 6.64 5.01
N ALA A 117 10.35 5.50 5.53
CA ALA A 117 10.13 5.28 6.95
C ALA A 117 11.44 5.23 7.75
N SER A 118 12.49 4.61 7.19
CA SER A 118 13.82 4.59 7.79
C SER A 118 14.41 6.00 7.91
N LEU A 119 14.32 6.80 6.84
CA LEU A 119 14.75 8.20 6.85
C LEU A 119 13.96 9.02 7.86
N THR A 120 12.64 8.86 7.91
CA THR A 120 11.78 9.57 8.87
C THR A 120 12.19 9.25 10.31
N SER A 121 12.49 7.98 10.63
CA SER A 121 12.94 7.57 11.97
C SER A 121 14.29 8.19 12.36
N ASN A 122 15.20 8.36 11.39
CA ASN A 122 16.51 8.99 11.62
C ASN A 122 16.40 10.52 11.75
N GLU A 123 15.52 11.14 10.98
CA GLU A 123 15.27 12.58 11.01
C GLU A 123 14.48 13.00 12.28
N TYR A 124 13.62 12.13 12.79
CA TYR A 124 12.76 12.37 13.96
C TYR A 124 12.89 11.26 15.02
N PRO A 125 14.04 11.16 15.71
CA PRO A 125 14.29 10.09 16.70
C PRO A 125 13.35 10.14 17.92
N GLU A 126 12.79 11.32 18.20
CA GLU A 126 11.84 11.63 19.29
C GLU A 126 10.38 11.41 18.88
N SER A 127 10.10 11.02 17.62
CA SER A 127 8.74 10.88 17.11
C SER A 127 7.94 9.82 17.89
N LYS A 128 6.69 10.15 18.22
CA LYS A 128 5.73 9.21 18.81
C LYS A 128 5.41 8.05 17.87
N ASP A 129 5.66 8.22 16.56
CA ASP A 129 5.40 7.23 15.53
C ASP A 129 6.60 6.27 15.32
N ARG A 130 7.68 6.37 16.09
CA ARG A 130 8.91 5.57 15.87
C ARG A 130 8.67 4.07 15.79
N ARG A 131 7.80 3.52 16.65
CA ARG A 131 7.40 2.10 16.59
C ARG A 131 6.68 1.76 15.29
N GLU A 132 5.81 2.66 14.85
CA GLU A 132 5.08 2.52 13.59
C GLU A 132 6.02 2.52 12.40
N LEU A 133 6.98 3.45 12.37
CA LEU A 133 8.01 3.53 11.34
C LEU A 133 8.88 2.26 11.28
N THR A 134 9.29 1.70 12.44
CA THR A 134 10.02 0.42 12.46
C THR A 134 9.21 -0.73 11.88
N VAL A 135 7.93 -0.84 12.25
CA VAL A 135 7.05 -1.88 11.69
C VAL A 135 6.86 -1.69 10.18
N ILE A 136 6.74 -0.45 9.72
CA ILE A 136 6.64 -0.15 8.28
C ILE A 136 7.90 -0.64 7.56
N VAL A 137 9.10 -0.34 8.07
CA VAL A 137 10.36 -0.80 7.47
C VAL A 137 10.38 -2.33 7.35
N GLU A 138 10.17 -3.03 8.46
CA GLU A 138 10.23 -4.50 8.49
C GLU A 138 9.17 -5.14 7.59
N LEU A 139 7.93 -4.68 7.70
CA LEU A 139 6.80 -5.27 6.99
C LEU A 139 6.87 -4.96 5.49
N GLN A 140 7.18 -3.73 5.09
CA GLN A 140 7.25 -3.38 3.68
C GLN A 140 8.43 -4.04 2.98
N VAL A 141 9.59 -4.19 3.63
CA VAL A 141 10.71 -4.98 3.08
C VAL A 141 10.30 -6.44 2.89
N LEU A 142 9.71 -7.06 3.92
CA LEU A 142 9.23 -8.44 3.82
C LEU A 142 8.20 -8.60 2.70
N MET A 143 7.22 -7.70 2.64
CA MET A 143 6.18 -7.73 1.61
C MET A 143 6.75 -7.48 0.21
N ALA A 144 7.74 -6.60 0.04
CA ALA A 144 8.41 -6.39 -1.24
C ALA A 144 9.07 -7.69 -1.73
N VAL A 145 9.76 -8.41 -0.85
CA VAL A 145 10.37 -9.71 -1.16
C VAL A 145 9.30 -10.73 -1.57
N ILE A 146 8.20 -10.82 -0.82
CA ILE A 146 7.08 -11.72 -1.13
C ILE A 146 6.45 -11.37 -2.49
N VAL A 147 6.23 -10.08 -2.76
CA VAL A 147 5.66 -9.60 -4.04
C VAL A 147 6.59 -9.91 -5.21
N VAL A 148 7.91 -9.72 -5.06
CA VAL A 148 8.89 -10.08 -6.10
C VAL A 148 8.91 -11.58 -6.34
N ALA A 149 8.92 -12.40 -5.28
CA ALA A 149 8.86 -13.86 -5.42
C ALA A 149 7.56 -14.30 -6.12
N PHE A 150 6.43 -13.68 -5.77
CA PHE A 150 5.14 -13.94 -6.39
C PHE A 150 5.11 -13.52 -7.86
N TRP A 151 5.71 -12.37 -8.20
CA TRP A 151 5.85 -11.91 -9.59
C TRP A 151 6.64 -12.92 -10.43
N ILE A 152 7.85 -13.29 -9.98
CA ILE A 152 8.72 -14.24 -10.68
C ILE A 152 8.00 -15.60 -10.84
N GLY A 153 7.35 -16.08 -9.77
CA GLY A 153 6.60 -17.33 -9.80
C GLY A 153 5.43 -17.29 -10.79
N SER A 154 4.66 -16.20 -10.79
CA SER A 154 3.50 -16.01 -11.67
C SER A 154 3.91 -15.91 -13.13
N GLU A 155 4.98 -15.16 -13.42
CA GLU A 155 5.49 -14.99 -14.78
C GLU A 155 6.00 -16.32 -15.36
N ARG A 156 6.66 -17.14 -14.54
CA ARG A 156 7.14 -18.47 -14.96
C ARG A 156 6.02 -19.51 -15.12
N GLN A 157 4.98 -19.48 -14.29
CA GLN A 157 3.93 -20.51 -14.30
C GLN A 157 2.76 -20.18 -15.24
N SER A 158 2.35 -18.92 -15.30
CA SER A 158 1.11 -18.49 -15.96
C SER A 158 1.35 -17.48 -17.08
N GLY A 159 2.61 -17.09 -17.31
CA GLY A 159 2.97 -16.08 -18.30
C GLY A 159 2.70 -14.64 -17.82
N PRO A 160 2.74 -13.67 -18.75
CA PRO A 160 2.71 -12.26 -18.38
C PRO A 160 1.31 -11.73 -18.02
N ILE A 161 0.25 -12.53 -18.19
CA ILE A 161 -1.13 -12.10 -18.02
C ILE A 161 -1.70 -12.64 -16.70
N VAL A 162 -2.32 -11.76 -15.92
CA VAL A 162 -2.96 -12.09 -14.67
C VAL A 162 -4.31 -12.79 -14.94
N GLY A 163 -4.45 -14.00 -14.41
CA GLY A 163 -5.71 -14.75 -14.37
C GLY A 163 -6.58 -14.41 -13.16
N LEU A 164 -7.82 -14.93 -13.15
CA LEU A 164 -8.77 -14.70 -12.04
C LEU A 164 -8.26 -15.27 -10.71
N MET A 165 -7.74 -16.49 -10.70
CA MET A 165 -7.19 -17.10 -9.48
C MET A 165 -5.99 -16.32 -8.94
N THR A 166 -5.12 -15.83 -9.83
CA THR A 166 -3.98 -14.96 -9.45
C THR A 166 -4.50 -13.67 -8.81
N THR A 167 -5.53 -13.06 -9.40
CA THR A 167 -6.18 -11.85 -8.87
C THR A 167 -6.72 -12.07 -7.45
N LEU A 168 -7.45 -13.17 -7.23
CA LEU A 168 -7.98 -13.50 -5.90
C LEU A 168 -6.88 -13.75 -4.87
N ARG A 169 -5.81 -14.47 -5.25
CA ARG A 169 -4.64 -14.69 -4.37
C ARG A 169 -3.97 -13.37 -3.98
N LEU A 170 -3.86 -12.43 -4.91
CA LEU A 170 -3.27 -11.11 -4.67
C LEU A 170 -4.13 -10.26 -3.72
N ILE A 171 -5.45 -10.31 -3.86
CA ILE A 171 -6.37 -9.63 -2.93
C ILE A 171 -6.20 -10.18 -1.52
N VAL A 172 -6.18 -11.52 -1.38
CA VAL A 172 -5.97 -12.18 -0.08
C VAL A 172 -4.61 -11.84 0.51
N LEU A 173 -3.56 -11.81 -0.32
CA LEU A 173 -2.22 -11.39 0.10
C LEU A 173 -2.22 -9.94 0.61
N GLY A 174 -2.87 -9.02 -0.11
CA GLY A 174 -3.00 -7.63 0.28
C GLY A 174 -3.75 -7.45 1.60
N TRP A 175 -4.87 -8.15 1.78
CA TRP A 175 -5.59 -8.16 3.06
C TRP A 175 -4.76 -8.76 4.20
N GLY A 176 -3.99 -9.83 3.93
CA GLY A 176 -3.07 -10.41 4.89
C GLY A 176 -1.99 -9.43 5.34
N ALA A 177 -1.46 -8.62 4.42
CA ALA A 177 -0.48 -7.59 4.72
C ALA A 177 -1.07 -6.48 5.60
N VAL A 178 -2.26 -5.97 5.26
CA VAL A 178 -2.98 -4.98 6.07
C VAL A 178 -3.33 -5.55 7.45
N PHE A 179 -3.74 -6.81 7.52
CA PHE A 179 -4.03 -7.49 8.77
C PHE A 179 -2.79 -7.57 9.68
N LEU A 180 -1.65 -8.02 9.13
CA LEU A 180 -0.39 -8.09 9.86
C LEU A 180 0.01 -6.72 10.38
N TYR A 181 -0.07 -5.69 9.53
CA TYR A 181 0.18 -4.32 9.93
C TYR A 181 -0.68 -3.90 11.14
N GLU A 182 -1.99 -4.14 11.05
CA GLU A 182 -2.91 -3.82 12.13
C GLU A 182 -2.64 -4.65 13.39
N LEU A 183 -2.14 -5.89 13.31
CA LEU A 183 -1.77 -6.62 14.53
C LEU A 183 -0.65 -5.92 15.32
N PHE A 184 0.33 -5.32 14.64
CA PHE A 184 1.46 -4.67 15.29
C PHE A 184 1.21 -3.23 15.70
N ILE A 185 0.36 -2.48 14.96
CA ILE A 185 0.09 -1.06 15.19
C ILE A 185 -1.36 -0.83 15.65
N ARG A 186 -1.51 -0.27 16.86
CA ARG A 186 -2.82 0.15 17.41
C ARG A 186 -3.26 1.48 16.81
N ARG A 187 -4.11 1.44 15.78
CA ARG A 187 -4.78 2.64 15.26
C ARG A 187 -5.69 3.26 16.32
N GLN A 188 -5.60 4.58 16.50
CA GLN A 188 -6.57 5.34 17.28
C GLN A 188 -7.91 5.39 16.50
N ARG A 189 -9.05 5.23 17.20
CA ARG A 189 -10.38 5.12 16.57
C ARG A 189 -10.72 6.38 15.75
N GLY A 190 -11.25 6.20 14.53
CA GLY A 190 -11.84 7.26 13.70
C GLY A 190 -11.57 7.09 12.19
N ILE A 191 -11.89 8.13 11.40
CA ILE A 191 -11.56 8.27 9.96
C ILE A 191 -10.03 8.26 9.71
N LEU A 192 -9.25 8.46 10.78
CA LEU A 192 -7.78 8.29 10.83
C LEU A 192 -7.33 6.83 10.81
N ALA A 193 -8.24 5.86 10.91
CA ALA A 193 -7.97 4.47 10.57
C ALA A 193 -8.12 4.32 9.06
N GLY A 194 -7.01 4.33 8.31
CA GLY A 194 -7.03 4.04 6.88
C GLY A 194 -7.78 2.73 6.58
N PRO A 195 -8.07 2.38 5.32
CA PRO A 195 -8.99 1.31 5.03
C PRO A 195 -8.42 -0.01 5.62
N GLY A 196 -9.12 -0.53 6.63
CA GLY A 196 -8.74 -1.73 7.37
C GLY A 196 -9.20 -2.97 6.63
N VAL A 197 -8.88 -4.15 7.17
CA VAL A 197 -9.37 -5.41 6.56
C VAL A 197 -10.90 -5.41 6.60
N PRO A 198 -11.62 -5.56 5.47
CA PRO A 198 -13.05 -5.30 5.40
C PRO A 198 -13.93 -6.25 6.25
N PHE A 199 -13.37 -7.32 6.80
CA PHE A 199 -14.12 -8.38 7.51
C PHE A 199 -13.74 -8.53 8.99
N ILE A 200 -12.84 -7.69 9.52
CA ILE A 200 -12.36 -7.81 10.91
C ILE A 200 -12.76 -6.58 11.70
N SER A 201 -13.61 -6.76 12.70
CA SER A 201 -13.98 -5.69 13.62
C SER A 201 -12.83 -5.35 14.58
N PHE A 202 -12.79 -4.11 15.06
CA PHE A 202 -11.81 -3.65 16.05
C PHE A 202 -11.76 -4.56 17.29
N ARG A 203 -12.93 -5.04 17.76
CA ARG A 203 -13.04 -5.96 18.90
C ARG A 203 -12.35 -7.29 18.64
N GLN A 204 -12.57 -7.87 17.46
CA GLN A 204 -11.92 -9.12 17.06
C GLN A 204 -10.40 -8.94 16.97
N LEU A 205 -9.94 -7.82 16.43
CA LEU A 205 -8.51 -7.53 16.30
C LEU A 205 -7.84 -7.35 17.66
N GLU A 206 -8.49 -6.70 18.63
CA GLU A 206 -8.02 -6.64 20.02
C GLU A 206 -7.94 -8.01 20.69
N GLN A 207 -8.95 -8.86 20.50
CA GLN A 207 -8.94 -10.23 21.03
C GLN A 207 -7.78 -11.05 20.45
N ILE A 208 -7.52 -10.94 19.14
CA ILE A 208 -6.41 -11.65 18.50
C ILE A 208 -5.07 -11.15 19.05
N ARG A 209 -4.87 -9.83 19.17
CA ARG A 209 -3.66 -9.28 19.80
C ARG A 209 -3.47 -9.78 21.23
N HIS A 210 -4.54 -9.82 22.03
CA HIS A 210 -4.49 -10.32 23.41
C HIS A 210 -4.09 -11.80 23.46
N ARG A 211 -4.66 -12.64 22.58
CA ARG A 211 -4.31 -14.07 22.48
C ARG A 211 -2.86 -14.27 22.05
N LEU A 212 -2.37 -13.50 21.09
CA LEU A 212 -0.97 -13.53 20.66
C LEU A 212 -0.04 -13.15 21.82
N LEU A 213 -0.34 -12.07 22.55
CA LEU A 213 0.45 -11.67 23.72
C LEU A 213 0.52 -12.79 24.77
N LEU A 214 -0.63 -13.41 25.09
CA LEU A 214 -0.67 -14.54 26.03
C LEU A 214 0.16 -15.73 25.54
N PHE A 215 0.07 -16.08 24.25
CA PHE A 215 0.86 -17.15 23.66
C PHE A 215 2.37 -16.87 23.78
N TRP A 216 2.81 -15.67 23.41
CA TRP A 216 4.21 -15.26 23.50
C TRP A 216 4.74 -15.29 24.94
N THR A 217 3.92 -14.92 25.93
CA THR A 217 4.32 -15.01 27.35
C THR A 217 4.44 -16.45 27.86
N ARG A 218 3.72 -17.41 27.26
CA ARG A 218 3.84 -18.84 27.59
C ARG A 218 5.05 -19.49 26.92
N VAL A 219 5.39 -19.11 25.69
CA VAL A 219 6.54 -19.68 24.96
C VAL A 219 7.88 -19.21 25.54
N ARG A 220 7.91 -18.07 26.24
CA ARG A 220 9.11 -17.54 26.91
C ARG A 220 9.32 -18.03 28.35
N ARG A 221 8.42 -18.85 28.91
CA ARG A 221 8.62 -19.53 30.19
C ARG A 221 9.10 -20.95 29.93
#